data_AF-M7TDR1-F1
#
_entry.id   AF-M7TDR1-F1
#
_cell.length_a   1.000
_cell.length_b   1.000
_cell.length_c   1.000
_cell.angle_alpha   90.00
_cell.angle_beta   90.00
_cell.angle_gamma   90.00
#
_symmetry.space_group_name_H-M   'P 1'
#
loop_
_entity.id
_entity.type
_entity.pdbx_description
1 polymer ?
#
loop_
_entity_poly.entity_id
_entity_poly.type
_entity_poly.pdbx_seq_one_letter_code
_entity_poly.pdbx_strand_id
1 'polypeptide(L)'
;MQIKYTDAHPWMDVWAFTETEWLEVDFQMLRSAYSALGTGWVTPRPVCFRTKFEDGVPVGYLLLAESELIQNYKGETKVIQKFFNENDRVTALAEEFDLHLTDEEQRQIAGYAAELVDEDFDYYA
;
A
#
# COMPACT_ATOMS: atom_id res chain seq x y z
N MET A 1 12.02 16.34 -0.23
CA MET A 1 12.17 15.03 -0.89
C MET A 1 11.59 15.14 -2.29
N GLN A 2 12.38 14.78 -3.30
CA GLN A 2 11.98 14.82 -4.70
C GLN A 2 12.27 13.47 -5.36
N ILE A 3 11.48 13.10 -6.36
CA ILE A 3 11.73 11.92 -7.20
C ILE A 3 11.78 12.29 -8.67
N LYS A 4 12.55 11.52 -9.44
CA LYS A 4 12.64 11.62 -10.90
C LYS A 4 12.61 10.21 -11.47
N TYR A 5 11.65 9.93 -12.36
CA TYR A 5 11.46 8.58 -12.91
C TYR A 5 12.46 8.22 -14.01
N THR A 6 12.71 9.13 -14.94
CA THR A 6 13.74 8.99 -15.97
C THR A 6 14.34 10.34 -16.28
N ASP A 7 15.46 10.38 -17.02
CA ASP A 7 16.11 11.65 -17.36
C ASP A 7 15.27 12.59 -18.21
N ALA A 8 14.27 12.05 -18.91
CA ALA A 8 13.34 12.82 -19.73
C ALA A 8 12.22 13.49 -18.91
N HIS A 9 11.98 13.07 -17.66
CA HIS A 9 10.93 13.62 -16.80
C HIS A 9 11.46 14.72 -15.88
N PRO A 10 10.67 15.77 -15.58
CA PRO A 10 11.04 16.77 -14.57
C PRO A 10 11.06 16.14 -13.17
N TRP A 11 11.80 16.77 -12.25
CA TRP A 11 11.74 16.44 -10.82
C TRP A 11 10.35 16.72 -10.27
N MET A 12 9.85 15.81 -9.44
CA MET A 12 8.57 15.94 -8.75
C MET A 12 8.79 16.04 -7.25
N ASP A 13 8.19 17.05 -6.64
CA ASP A 13 8.17 17.20 -5.18
C ASP A 13 7.27 16.13 -4.56
N VAL A 14 7.82 15.35 -3.62
CA VAL A 14 7.09 14.30 -2.91
C VAL A 14 6.72 14.73 -1.51
N TRP A 15 7.66 15.35 -0.80
CA TRP A 15 7.46 15.76 0.58
C TRP A 15 8.36 16.93 0.95
N ALA A 16 7.85 17.83 1.79
CA ALA A 16 8.64 18.88 2.42
C ALA A 16 8.51 18.74 3.94
N PHE A 17 9.62 18.88 4.64
CA PHE A 17 9.67 18.84 6.09
C PHE A 17 10.66 19.89 6.59
N THR A 18 10.48 20.34 7.82
CA THR A 18 11.41 21.24 8.50
C THR A 18 12.37 20.42 9.37
N GLU A 19 13.53 20.99 9.71
CA GLU A 19 14.49 20.38 10.65
C GLU A 19 14.05 20.49 12.13
N THR A 20 12.76 20.77 12.36
CA THR A 20 12.19 20.82 13.71
C THR A 20 12.18 19.42 14.30
N GLU A 21 12.58 19.28 15.57
CA GLU A 21 12.45 18.02 16.28
C GLU A 21 10.97 17.69 16.54
N TRP A 22 10.59 16.44 16.29
CA TRP A 22 9.25 15.94 16.53
C TRP A 22 9.27 15.04 17.76
N LEU A 23 8.37 15.33 18.71
CA LEU A 23 8.17 14.51 19.90
C LEU A 23 7.07 13.47 19.64
N GLU A 24 7.01 12.45 20.50
CA GLU A 24 6.00 11.39 20.39
C GLU A 24 4.56 11.95 20.36
N VAL A 25 4.29 12.98 21.16
CA VAL A 25 2.98 13.64 21.22
C VAL A 25 2.57 14.27 19.89
N ASP A 26 3.52 14.80 19.12
CA ASP A 26 3.25 15.42 17.82
C ASP A 26 2.74 14.39 16.82
N PHE A 27 3.32 13.18 16.81
CA PHE A 27 2.85 12.06 15.99
C PHE A 27 1.47 11.57 16.40
N GLN A 28 1.18 11.52 17.70
CA GLN A 28 -0.15 11.14 18.21
C GLN A 28 -1.22 12.16 17.82
N MET A 29 -0.89 13.46 17.89
CA MET A 29 -1.76 14.54 17.44
C MET A 29 -2.03 14.46 15.94
N LEU A 30 -0.98 14.24 15.12
CA LEU A 30 -1.14 14.04 13.68
C LEU A 30 -2.05 12.86 13.37
N ARG A 31 -1.81 11.69 13.95
CA ARG A 31 -2.63 10.49 13.72
C ARG A 31 -4.11 10.76 14.06
N SER A 32 -4.34 11.42 15.18
CA SER A 32 -5.69 11.76 15.63
C SER A 32 -6.38 12.75 14.69
N ALA A 33 -5.66 13.78 14.25
CA ALA A 33 -6.16 14.77 13.29
C ALA A 33 -6.48 14.14 11.94
N TYR A 34 -5.59 13.29 11.41
CA TYR A 34 -5.81 12.56 10.17
C TYR A 34 -7.07 11.69 10.23
N SER A 35 -7.25 10.95 11.33
CA SER A 35 -8.44 10.13 11.56
C SER A 35 -9.71 10.97 11.64
N ALA A 36 -9.68 12.07 12.40
CA ALA A 36 -10.84 12.94 12.61
C ALA A 36 -11.26 13.73 11.36
N LEU A 37 -10.30 14.13 10.52
CA LEU A 37 -10.58 14.89 9.30
C LEU A 37 -11.13 14.00 8.18
N GLY A 38 -10.89 12.68 8.21
CA GLY A 38 -11.34 11.76 7.16
C GLY A 38 -10.81 12.13 5.76
N THR A 39 -9.69 12.85 5.68
CA THR A 39 -9.10 13.31 4.42
C THR A 39 -7.73 12.67 4.18
N GLY A 40 -7.33 12.59 2.90
CA GLY A 40 -6.03 12.06 2.49
C GLY A 40 -5.96 10.53 2.39
N TRP A 41 -4.74 9.98 2.50
CA TRP A 41 -4.45 8.54 2.50
C TRP A 41 -4.94 7.79 3.75
N VAL A 42 -5.84 8.40 4.53
CA VAL A 42 -6.25 7.93 5.87
C VAL A 42 -7.54 7.11 5.82
N THR A 43 -8.28 7.15 4.71
CA THR A 43 -9.27 6.11 4.44
C THR A 43 -8.55 4.76 4.46
N PRO A 44 -9.01 3.75 5.22
CA PRO A 44 -8.33 2.47 5.31
C PRO A 44 -8.23 1.86 3.91
N ARG A 45 -7.02 1.91 3.34
CA ARG A 45 -6.65 1.36 2.05
C ARG A 45 -5.49 0.41 2.28
N PRO A 46 -5.63 -0.87 1.96
CA PRO A 46 -4.55 -1.83 2.12
C PRO A 46 -3.40 -1.44 1.21
N VAL A 47 -2.23 -1.15 1.80
CA VAL A 47 -1.02 -0.82 1.06
C VAL A 47 0.15 -1.60 1.67
N CYS A 48 0.87 -2.34 0.85
CA CYS A 48 2.12 -2.99 1.23
C CYS A 48 3.21 -2.66 0.20
N PHE A 49 4.41 -2.31 0.67
CA PHE A 49 5.50 -1.88 -0.19
C PHE A 49 6.79 -2.63 0.15
N ARG A 50 7.48 -3.11 -0.88
CA ARG A 50 8.78 -3.79 -0.78
C ARG A 50 9.72 -3.30 -1.87
N THR A 51 10.90 -2.84 -1.51
CA THR A 51 11.95 -2.50 -2.48
C THR A 51 12.55 -3.77 -3.09
N LYS A 52 12.73 -3.81 -4.42
CA LYS A 52 13.42 -4.89 -5.12
C LYS A 52 14.90 -4.54 -5.30
N PHE A 53 15.78 -5.48 -4.97
CA PHE A 53 17.23 -5.31 -5.05
C PHE A 53 17.85 -6.32 -6.02
N GLU A 54 18.83 -5.88 -6.82
CA GLU A 54 19.76 -6.73 -7.58
C GLU A 54 21.17 -6.39 -7.10
N ASP A 55 21.94 -7.38 -6.65
CA ASP A 55 23.31 -7.20 -6.16
C ASP A 55 23.46 -6.08 -5.09
N GLY A 56 22.43 -5.90 -4.25
CA GLY A 56 22.39 -4.87 -3.20
C GLY A 56 21.98 -3.47 -3.69
N VAL A 57 21.72 -3.30 -4.97
CA VAL A 57 21.28 -2.03 -5.58
C VAL A 57 19.75 -2.05 -5.75
N PRO A 58 19.02 -1.01 -5.31
CA PRO A 58 17.59 -0.92 -5.54
C PRO A 58 17.30 -0.74 -7.04
N VAL A 59 16.58 -1.70 -7.63
CA VAL A 59 16.23 -1.69 -9.06
C VAL A 59 14.74 -1.46 -9.31
N GLY A 60 13.94 -1.32 -8.25
CA GLY A 60 12.51 -1.06 -8.34
C GLY A 60 11.80 -1.39 -7.04
N TYR A 61 10.49 -1.63 -7.14
CA TYR A 61 9.66 -1.97 -5.99
C TYR A 61 8.50 -2.86 -6.38
N LEU A 62 7.93 -3.51 -5.38
CA LEU A 62 6.63 -4.14 -5.42
C LEU A 62 5.69 -3.38 -4.49
N LEU A 63 4.50 -3.07 -4.98
CA LEU A 63 3.48 -2.33 -4.28
C LEU A 63 2.17 -3.10 -4.41
N LEU A 64 1.65 -3.60 -3.31
CA LEU A 64 0.25 -3.98 -3.22
C LEU A 64 -0.52 -2.73 -2.82
N ALA A 65 -1.47 -2.30 -3.63
CA ALA A 65 -2.33 -1.16 -3.36
C ALA A 65 -3.78 -1.55 -3.66
N GLU A 66 -4.60 -1.56 -2.61
CA GLU A 66 -6.01 -1.93 -2.66
C GLU A 66 -6.23 -3.32 -3.28
N SER A 67 -6.65 -3.41 -4.54
CA SER A 67 -6.90 -4.65 -5.28
C SER A 67 -5.84 -4.96 -6.33
N GLU A 68 -4.73 -4.22 -6.37
CA GLU A 68 -3.71 -4.38 -7.41
C GLU A 68 -2.34 -4.69 -6.82
N LEU A 69 -1.61 -5.61 -7.47
CA LEU A 69 -0.19 -5.82 -7.27
C LEU A 69 0.56 -5.15 -8.42
N ILE A 70 1.36 -4.15 -8.06
CA ILE A 70 2.09 -3.28 -8.98
C ILE A 70 3.58 -3.55 -8.83
N GLN A 71 4.24 -3.80 -9.94
CA GLN A 71 5.69 -3.91 -10.01
C GLN A 71 6.28 -2.70 -10.71
N ASN A 72 7.24 -2.05 -10.08
CA ASN A 72 8.20 -1.20 -10.75
C ASN A 72 9.53 -1.93 -10.90
N TYR A 73 10.10 -1.92 -12.10
CA TYR A 73 11.41 -2.48 -12.38
C TYR A 73 12.14 -1.63 -13.42
N LYS A 74 13.33 -1.12 -13.07
CA LYS A 74 14.18 -0.30 -13.95
C LYS A 74 13.44 0.86 -14.62
N GLY A 75 12.51 1.49 -13.89
CA GLY A 75 11.73 2.64 -14.35
C GLY A 75 10.40 2.29 -15.04
N GLU A 76 10.14 1.01 -15.31
CA GLU A 76 8.87 0.56 -15.89
C GLU A 76 7.92 0.10 -14.78
N THR A 77 6.72 0.70 -14.72
CA THR A 77 5.67 0.33 -13.78
C THR A 77 4.57 -0.42 -14.51
N LYS A 78 4.19 -1.59 -13.99
CA LYS A 78 3.09 -2.41 -14.50
C LYS A 78 2.27 -3.02 -13.37
N VAL A 79 0.96 -3.14 -13.58
CA VAL A 79 0.10 -4.00 -12.76
C VAL A 79 0.37 -5.44 -13.18
N ILE A 80 0.81 -6.28 -12.25
CA ILE A 80 1.13 -7.70 -12.50
C ILE A 80 0.04 -8.65 -12.06
N GLN A 81 -0.84 -8.22 -11.15
CA GLN A 81 -1.99 -9.00 -10.69
C GLN A 81 -3.10 -8.06 -10.21
N LYS A 82 -4.35 -8.48 -10.41
CA LYS A 82 -5.55 -7.87 -9.82
C LYS A 82 -6.24 -8.91 -8.95
N PHE A 83 -6.73 -8.48 -7.79
CA PHE A 83 -7.44 -9.30 -6.82
C PHE A 83 -8.93 -9.00 -6.90
N PHE A 84 -9.75 -10.05 -6.96
CA PHE A 84 -11.21 -9.95 -6.96
C PHE A 84 -11.83 -10.41 -5.65
N ASN A 85 -11.06 -11.12 -4.81
CA ASN A 85 -11.48 -11.56 -3.48
C ASN A 85 -10.33 -11.39 -2.48
N GLU A 86 -10.69 -11.39 -1.20
CA GLU A 86 -9.72 -11.20 -0.12
C GLU A 86 -8.70 -12.34 -0.02
N ASN A 87 -9.09 -13.57 -0.31
CA ASN A 87 -8.23 -14.74 -0.17
C ASN A 87 -7.03 -14.69 -1.14
N ASP A 88 -7.25 -14.26 -2.38
CA ASP A 88 -6.18 -14.05 -3.36
C ASP A 88 -5.22 -12.95 -2.91
N ARG A 89 -5.74 -11.89 -2.28
CA ARG A 89 -4.93 -10.79 -1.74
C ARG A 89 -4.09 -11.25 -0.56
N VAL A 90 -4.66 -12.04 0.35
CA VAL A 90 -3.94 -12.62 1.49
C VAL A 90 -2.84 -13.58 1.02
N THR A 91 -3.12 -14.39 -0.01
CA THR A 91 -2.13 -15.28 -0.61
C THR A 91 -0.94 -14.49 -1.19
N ALA A 92 -1.21 -13.41 -1.91
CA ALA A 92 -0.16 -12.55 -2.44
C ALA A 92 0.63 -11.83 -1.33
N LEU A 93 0.00 -11.43 -0.22
CA LEU A 93 0.71 -10.88 0.94
C LEU A 93 1.75 -11.88 1.50
N ALA A 94 1.39 -13.16 1.60
CA ALA A 94 2.30 -14.19 2.05
C ALA A 94 3.44 -14.45 1.05
N GLU A 95 3.11 -14.65 -0.22
CA GLU A 95 4.10 -15.02 -1.26
C GLU A 95 5.06 -13.88 -1.60
N GLU A 96 4.54 -12.65 -1.68
CA GLU A 96 5.30 -11.51 -2.19
C GLU A 96 5.85 -10.61 -1.09
N PHE A 97 5.28 -10.62 0.12
CA PHE A 97 5.72 -9.74 1.21
C PHE A 97 6.13 -10.50 2.46
N ASP A 98 6.03 -11.83 2.48
CA ASP A 98 6.27 -12.68 3.66
C ASP A 98 5.39 -12.28 4.85
N LEU A 99 4.17 -11.82 4.55
CA LEU A 99 3.16 -11.42 5.52
C LEU A 99 2.09 -12.52 5.64
N HIS A 100 2.23 -13.33 6.68
CA HIS A 100 1.32 -14.44 6.96
C HIS A 100 0.27 -13.98 7.97
N LEU A 101 -0.96 -13.78 7.51
CA LEU A 101 -2.09 -13.47 8.39
C LEU A 101 -2.69 -14.75 8.94
N THR A 102 -2.87 -14.80 10.25
CA THR A 102 -3.59 -15.89 10.92
C THR A 102 -5.07 -15.90 10.54
N ASP A 103 -5.74 -17.04 10.73
CA ASP A 103 -7.18 -17.16 10.50
C ASP A 103 -8.00 -16.12 11.29
N GLU A 104 -7.53 -15.73 12.49
CA GLU A 104 -8.18 -14.71 13.31
C GLU A 104 -8.03 -13.31 12.68
N GLU A 105 -6.83 -12.95 12.23
CA GLU A 105 -6.57 -11.67 11.56
C GLU A 105 -7.32 -11.56 10.24
N GLN A 106 -7.39 -12.65 9.46
CA GLN A 106 -8.18 -12.67 8.23
C GLN A 106 -9.67 -12.45 8.49
N ARG A 107 -10.23 -13.06 9.55
CA ARG A 107 -11.63 -12.82 9.95
C ARG A 107 -11.91 -11.39 10.38
N GLN A 108 -10.90 -10.66 10.87
CA GLN A 108 -11.05 -9.25 11.23
C GLN A 108 -11.11 -8.32 10.01
N ILE A 109 -10.77 -8.80 8.80
CA ILE A 109 -10.93 -8.03 7.56
C ILE A 109 -12.40 -8.01 7.13
N ALA A 110 -13.13 -9.10 7.38
CA ALA A 110 -14.53 -9.23 6.97
C ALA A 110 -15.41 -8.13 7.58
N GLY A 111 -16.18 -7.45 6.72
CA GLY A 111 -17.08 -6.35 7.07
C GLY A 111 -16.41 -4.97 7.18
N TYR A 112 -15.10 -4.87 6.97
CA TYR A 112 -14.43 -3.56 6.89
C TYR A 112 -14.53 -2.96 5.48
N ALA A 113 -14.50 -1.62 5.41
CA ALA A 113 -14.59 -0.88 4.15
C ALA A 113 -13.47 -1.20 3.12
N ALA A 114 -12.41 -1.87 3.55
CA ALA A 114 -11.27 -2.26 2.74
C ALA A 114 -11.34 -3.70 2.21
N GLU A 115 -12.33 -4.49 2.65
CA GLU A 115 -12.53 -5.87 2.22
C GLU A 115 -12.81 -5.93 0.71
N LEU A 116 -12.17 -6.88 0.02
CA LEU A 116 -12.52 -7.23 -1.34
C LEU A 116 -13.66 -8.25 -1.33
N VAL A 117 -14.87 -7.78 -1.61
CA VAL A 117 -16.05 -8.61 -1.80
C VAL A 117 -16.06 -9.11 -3.24
N ASP A 118 -16.22 -10.43 -3.41
CA ASP A 118 -16.34 -11.05 -4.73
C ASP A 118 -17.52 -10.44 -5.49
N GLU A 119 -17.26 -9.75 -6.61
CA GLU A 119 -18.28 -9.02 -7.37
C GLU A 119 -19.35 -9.96 -8.00
N ASP A 120 -19.14 -11.29 -7.96
CA ASP A 120 -20.06 -12.30 -8.48
C ASP A 120 -20.94 -12.99 -7.41
N PHE A 121 -20.83 -12.64 -6.11
CA PHE A 121 -21.65 -13.28 -5.07
C PHE A 121 -22.92 -12.48 -4.76
N ASP A 122 -23.94 -12.64 -5.61
CA ASP A 122 -25.30 -12.19 -5.29
C ASP A 122 -25.89 -13.08 -4.17
N TYR A 123 -25.85 -12.59 -2.93
CA TYR A 123 -26.48 -13.24 -1.77
C TYR A 123 -28.00 -13.38 -1.89
N TYR A 124 -28.61 -12.76 -2.93
CA TYR A 124 -30.04 -12.73 -3.20
C TYR A 124 -30.43 -13.19 -4.62
N ALA A 125 -29.52 -13.84 -5.38
CA ALA A 125 -29.86 -14.51 -6.65
C ALA A 125 -30.46 -15.91 -6.46
#